data_AF-A0A0B7D8B0-F1
#
_entry.id   AF-A0A0B7D8B0-F1
#
_cell.length_a   1.000
_cell.length_b   1.000
_cell.length_c   1.000
_cell.angle_alpha   90.00
_cell.angle_beta   90.00
_cell.angle_gamma   90.00
#
_symmetry.space_group_name_H-M   'P 1'
#
loop_
_entity.id
_entity.type
_entity.pdbx_description
1 polymer ?
#
loop_
_entity_poly.entity_id
_entity_poly.type
_entity_poly.pdbx_seq_one_letter_code
_entity_poly.pdbx_strand_id
1 'polypeptide(L)' 'MKQVLVDILYQILIELLSQMLMRLVDWLAALPWL' A
#
# COMPACT_ATOMS: atom_id res chain seq x y z
N MET A 1 -19.58 -2.89 -16.53
CA MET A 1 -18.23 -2.52 -17.03
C MET A 1 -17.64 -1.31 -16.30
N LYS A 2 -18.38 -0.21 -16.10
CA LYS A 2 -17.86 0.97 -15.36
C LYS A 2 -17.55 0.70 -13.88
N GLN A 3 -18.40 -0.04 -13.17
CA GLN A 3 -18.15 -0.40 -11.76
C GLN A 3 -16.89 -1.26 -11.60
N VAL A 4 -16.72 -2.29 -12.45
CA VAL A 4 -15.53 -3.15 -12.44
C VAL A 4 -14.23 -2.36 -12.61
N LEU A 5 -14.21 -1.34 -13.47
CA LEU A 5 -13.03 -0.47 -13.63
C LEU A 5 -12.75 0.36 -12.36
N VAL A 6 -13.79 0.84 -11.69
CA VAL A 6 -13.66 1.59 -10.44
C VAL A 6 -13.18 0.68 -9.32
N ASP A 7 -13.72 -0.53 -9.21
CA ASP A 7 -13.31 -1.52 -8.21
C ASP A 7 -11.84 -1.93 -8.41
N ILE A 8 -11.41 -2.17 -9.65
CA ILE A 8 -10.01 -2.45 -9.99
C ILE A 8 -9.11 -1.27 -9.64
N LEU A 9 -9.53 -0.04 -9.95
CA LEU A 9 -8.74 1.15 -9.63
C LEU A 9 -8.57 1.32 -8.12
N TYR A 10 -9.64 1.14 -7.34
CA TYR A 10 -9.58 1.18 -5.89
C TYR A 10 -8.70 0.08 -5.33
N GLN A 11 -8.80 -1.14 -5.86
CA GLN A 11 -7.98 -2.25 -5.44
C GLN A 11 -6.50 -1.97 -5.69
N ILE A 12 -6.14 -1.47 -6.87
CA ILE A 12 -4.76 -1.06 -7.20
C ILE A 12 -4.26 0.04 -6.26
N LEU A 13 -5.11 1.04 -5.97
CA LEU A 13 -4.75 2.14 -5.08
C LEU A 13 -4.47 1.64 -3.65
N ILE A 14 -5.29 0.72 -3.15
CA ILE A 14 -5.14 0.12 -1.82
C ILE A 14 -3.87 -0.76 -1.77
N GLU A 15 -3.61 -1.53 -2.82
CA GLU A 15 -2.42 -2.38 -2.93
C GLU A 15 -1.14 -1.52 -2.88
N LEU A 16 -1.09 -0.45 -3.68
CA LEU A 16 0.03 0.50 -3.69
C LEU A 16 0.23 1.16 -2.33
N LEU A 17 -0.85 1.57 -1.68
CA LEU A 17 -0.79 2.18 -0.36
C LEU A 17 -0.29 1.19 0.69
N SER A 18 -0.73 -0.07 0.65
CA SER A 18 -0.23 -1.13 1.53
C SER A 18 1.26 -1.38 1.33
N GLN A 19 1.74 -1.43 0.09
CA GLN A 19 3.16 -1.62 -0.19
C GLN A 19 4.00 -0.44 0.33
N MET A 20 3.53 0.80 0.18
CA MET A 20 4.20 1.97 0.74
C MET A 20 4.24 1.93 2.27
N LEU A 21 3.12 1.59 2.92
CA LEU A 21 3.04 1.43 4.37
C LEU A 21 3.98 0.33 4.87
N MET A 22 3.98 -0.84 4.22
CA MET A 22 4.87 -1.95 4.56
C MET A 22 6.33 -1.52 4.50
N ARG A 23 6.71 -0.82 3.42
CA ARG A 23 8.07 -0.33 3.24
C ARG A 23 8.46 0.73 4.28
N LEU A 24 7.52 1.56 4.71
CA LEU A 24 7.73 2.52 5.81
C LEU A 24 7.91 1.80 7.15
N VAL A 25 7.11 0.76 7.41
CA VAL A 25 7.24 -0.07 8.60
C VAL A 25 8.58 -0.80 8.62
N ASP A 26 9.00 -1.38 7.50
CA ASP A 26 10.31 -2.02 7.38
C ASP A 26 11.44 -1.03 7.60
N TRP A 27 11.32 0.18 7.06
CA TRP A 27 12.31 1.24 7.25
C TRP A 27 12.37 1.72 8.71
N LEU A 28 11.21 1.79 9.36
CA LEU A 28 11.07 2.13 10.77
C LEU A 28 11.65 1.03 11.67
N ALA A 29 11.42 -0.24 11.34
CA ALA A 29 11.95 -1.39 12.07
C ALA A 29 13.46 -1.58 11.84
N ALA A 30 14.00 -1.11 10.71
CA ALA A 30 15.42 -1.14 10.41
C ALA A 30 16.22 -0.04 11.15
N LEU A 31 15.55 0.91 11.83
CA LEU A 31 16.21 1.88 12.70
C LEU A 31 16.60 1.20 14.01
N PRO A 32 17.90 1.09 14.35
CA PRO A 32 18.37 0.33 15.52
C PRO A 32 18.04 1.01 16.88
N TRP A 33 17.24 2.07 16.88
CA TRP A 33 16.92 2.90 18.04
C TRP A 33 15.42 2.86 18.41
N LEU A 34 14.65 2.00 17.74
CA LEU A 34 13.27 1.64 18.07
C LEU A 34 13.25 0.26 18.75
#